data_AF-A0A3A4W9B5-F1
#
_entry.id   AF-A0A3A4W9B5-F1
#
_cell.length_a   1.000
_cell.length_b   1.000
_cell.length_c   1.000
_cell.angle_alpha   90.00
_cell.angle_beta   90.00
_cell.angle_gamma   90.00
#
_symmetry.space_group_name_H-M   'P 1'
#
loop_
_entity.id
_entity.type
_entity.pdbx_description
1 polymer ?
#
loop_
_entity_poly.entity_id
_entity_poly.type
_entity_poly.pdbx_seq_one_letter_code
_entity_poly.pdbx_strand_id
1 'polypeptide(L)'
;MSTKNTKRGVSVFRYDPTRQEESRFDRFEIGIEDESLTTILDLLLKIQKEQDPTLSFRYACRISMCGSCAMVINGRERLACKTVVADLKEKEITIRPLNHFPVIKDLVVNMDPFFEKYKDAMPFFDPAEKTDEPAVIRPDSRERQVIGLSTECIACGCCVSSCSMVHHHDRYGGPAAINRAFTLLADSRDGLRQERLDRVLEGCYHCRTEFNCTEVCPKEISPTRAIKHLQREACFDLFRTKPRKSSAPAEPIEKETVDRVPEPSRRRFLKQVTYGLGGATAVALGGVLIAAAVGPAMRKSGAQWVSAGRFDAFAPGEVSTVNIRYRVKDAFYSSDKTLPILVAMDESRNRIVVFSSRCTHLGCTVHWDRGKQLFVCACHGGSFNPDGSVNSGPPPRPLERMGYRSEGGTLLVEVA
;
A
#
# COMPACT_ATOMS: atom_id res chain seq x y z
N MET A 1 -35.81 -30.03 15.72
CA MET A 1 -34.65 -29.20 16.09
C MET A 1 -34.88 -28.73 17.53
N SER A 2 -33.96 -29.05 18.45
CA SER A 2 -34.10 -28.67 19.87
C SER A 2 -33.85 -27.16 20.00
N THR A 3 -34.91 -26.40 20.26
CA THR A 3 -34.84 -24.96 20.58
C THR A 3 -34.10 -24.81 21.90
N LYS A 4 -32.79 -24.56 21.85
CA LYS A 4 -32.01 -24.20 23.03
C LYS A 4 -32.33 -22.74 23.35
N ASN A 5 -33.31 -22.53 24.22
CA ASN A 5 -33.61 -21.20 24.75
C ASN A 5 -32.40 -20.74 25.58
N THR A 6 -31.61 -19.85 25.00
CA THR A 6 -30.37 -19.31 25.58
C THR A 6 -30.65 -17.92 26.12
N LYS A 7 -30.11 -17.58 27.29
CA LYS A 7 -30.19 -16.22 27.83
C LYS A 7 -28.89 -15.49 27.54
N ARG A 8 -28.98 -14.27 27.02
CA ARG A 8 -27.84 -13.37 26.81
C ARG A 8 -28.01 -12.08 27.59
N GLY A 9 -26.91 -11.61 28.17
CA GLY A 9 -26.82 -10.28 28.75
C GLY A 9 -26.50 -9.26 27.64
N VAL A 10 -27.30 -8.21 27.54
CA VAL A 10 -27.13 -7.12 26.58
C VAL A 10 -26.99 -5.82 27.35
N SER A 11 -25.81 -5.21 27.28
CA SER A 11 -25.49 -3.92 27.87
C SER A 11 -25.59 -2.83 26.80
N VAL A 12 -26.52 -1.91 26.95
CA VAL A 12 -26.86 -0.90 25.94
C VAL A 12 -26.57 0.49 26.49
N PHE A 13 -25.84 1.30 25.72
CA PHE A 13 -25.60 2.70 26.03
C PHE A 13 -26.91 3.50 26.03
N ARG A 14 -27.11 4.31 27.07
CA ARG A 14 -28.29 5.14 27.28
C ARG A 14 -27.91 6.59 27.51
N TYR A 15 -28.69 7.47 26.92
CA TYR A 15 -28.56 8.92 27.10
C TYR A 15 -29.88 9.59 26.71
N ASP A 16 -30.43 10.41 27.60
CA ASP A 16 -31.61 11.22 27.33
C ASP A 16 -31.30 12.71 27.59
N PRO A 17 -31.23 13.56 26.54
CA PRO A 17 -30.89 14.97 26.70
C PRO A 17 -31.92 15.76 27.51
N THR A 18 -33.14 15.25 27.68
CA THR A 18 -34.20 15.92 28.43
C THR A 18 -34.09 15.72 29.94
N ARG A 19 -33.33 14.71 30.39
CA ARG A 19 -33.27 14.31 31.80
C ARG A 19 -32.07 14.88 32.58
N GLN A 20 -31.17 15.63 31.94
CA GLN A 20 -29.92 16.15 32.55
C GLN A 20 -29.09 15.07 33.27
N GLU A 21 -29.21 13.81 32.86
CA GLU A 21 -28.47 12.68 33.43
C GLU A 21 -27.20 12.40 32.60
N GLU A 22 -26.13 11.95 33.26
CA GLU A 22 -24.95 11.43 32.57
C GLU A 22 -25.30 10.17 31.77
N SER A 23 -24.54 9.94 30.69
CA SER A 23 -24.69 8.70 29.92
C SER A 23 -24.35 7.48 30.76
N ARG A 24 -25.12 6.40 30.59
CA ARG A 24 -24.92 5.14 31.33
C ARG A 24 -25.05 3.92 30.42
N PHE A 25 -24.78 2.75 30.97
CA PHE A 25 -25.11 1.48 30.35
C PHE A 25 -26.21 0.78 31.16
N ASP A 26 -27.32 0.47 30.50
CA ASP A 26 -28.38 -0.35 31.09
C ASP A 26 -28.18 -1.80 30.63
N ARG A 27 -28.34 -2.75 31.56
CA ARG A 27 -28.20 -4.18 31.30
C ARG A 27 -29.57 -4.86 31.20
N PHE A 28 -29.77 -5.60 30.12
CA PHE A 28 -30.97 -6.38 29.85
C PHE A 28 -30.61 -7.87 29.76
N GLU A 29 -31.47 -8.74 30.28
CA GLU A 29 -31.38 -10.17 30.04
C GLU A 29 -32.45 -10.59 29.03
N ILE A 30 -32.02 -11.19 27.93
CA ILE A 30 -32.91 -11.55 26.81
C ILE A 30 -32.83 -13.05 26.56
N GLY A 31 -34.00 -13.70 26.55
CA GLY A 31 -34.15 -15.07 26.06
C GLY A 31 -34.17 -15.11 24.53
N ILE A 32 -33.38 -16.01 23.96
CA ILE A 32 -33.17 -16.18 22.53
C ILE A 32 -33.46 -17.64 22.17
N GLU A 33 -34.39 -17.84 21.25
CA GLU A 33 -34.79 -19.18 20.80
C GLU A 33 -33.73 -19.83 19.91
N ASP A 34 -33.16 -19.05 18.98
CA ASP A 34 -32.10 -19.48 18.06
C ASP A 34 -31.11 -18.34 17.81
N GLU A 35 -29.91 -18.45 18.38
CA GLU A 35 -28.85 -17.45 18.19
C GLU A 35 -28.34 -17.37 16.74
N SER A 36 -28.52 -18.42 15.93
CA SER A 36 -28.05 -18.47 14.53
C SER A 36 -28.93 -17.69 13.56
N LEU A 37 -30.15 -17.35 13.97
CA LEU A 37 -31.10 -16.56 13.18
C LEU A 37 -31.38 -15.19 13.78
N THR A 38 -31.10 -14.99 15.06
CA THR A 38 -31.39 -13.75 15.77
C THR A 38 -30.31 -12.71 15.50
N THR A 39 -30.70 -11.54 15.00
CA THR A 39 -29.79 -10.42 14.79
C THR A 39 -29.75 -9.48 15.99
N ILE A 40 -28.76 -8.60 16.05
CA ILE A 40 -28.70 -7.54 17.08
C ILE A 40 -29.88 -6.58 16.97
N LEU A 41 -30.38 -6.33 15.75
CA LEU A 41 -31.59 -5.53 15.58
C LEU A 41 -32.81 -6.22 16.22
N ASP A 42 -32.93 -7.55 16.09
CA ASP A 42 -34.05 -8.28 16.69
C ASP A 42 -33.97 -8.21 18.23
N LEU A 43 -32.77 -8.27 18.81
CA LEU A 43 -32.58 -8.04 20.26
C LEU A 43 -33.00 -6.63 20.69
N LEU A 44 -32.59 -5.59 19.97
CA LEU A 44 -32.96 -4.20 20.28
C LEU A 44 -34.47 -3.97 20.19
N LEU A 45 -35.13 -4.55 19.17
CA LEU A 45 -36.59 -4.50 19.02
C LEU A 45 -37.29 -5.25 20.15
N LYS A 46 -36.77 -6.41 20.56
CA LYS A 46 -37.31 -7.18 21.68
C LYS A 46 -37.18 -6.43 23.00
N ILE A 47 -36.01 -5.83 23.28
CA ILE A 47 -35.80 -4.96 24.45
C ILE A 47 -36.80 -3.81 24.43
N GLN A 48 -36.91 -3.10 23.31
CA GLN A 48 -37.82 -1.96 23.18
C GLN A 48 -39.29 -2.36 23.41
N LYS A 49 -39.72 -3.49 22.85
CA LYS A 49 -41.11 -3.94 22.93
C LYS A 49 -41.48 -4.52 24.30
N GLU A 50 -40.58 -5.26 24.93
CA GLU A 50 -40.91 -6.11 26.08
C GLU A 50 -40.36 -5.60 27.41
N GLN A 51 -39.30 -4.79 27.41
CA GLN A 51 -38.60 -4.38 28.64
C GLN A 51 -38.52 -2.86 28.81
N ASP A 52 -38.15 -2.11 27.77
CA ASP A 52 -38.03 -0.64 27.85
C ASP A 52 -38.40 0.07 26.53
N PRO A 53 -39.63 0.58 26.39
CA PRO A 53 -40.08 1.29 25.19
C PRO A 53 -39.41 2.66 24.97
N THR A 54 -38.61 3.15 25.92
CA THR A 54 -37.91 4.43 25.79
C THR A 54 -36.59 4.33 25.02
N LEU A 55 -36.07 3.11 24.82
CA LEU A 55 -34.85 2.85 24.09
C LEU A 55 -34.95 3.33 22.63
N SER A 56 -34.02 4.19 22.21
CA SER A 56 -34.02 4.82 20.89
C SER A 56 -32.85 4.35 20.01
N PHE A 57 -33.16 3.93 18.77
CA PHE A 57 -32.17 3.56 17.75
C PHE A 57 -32.77 3.72 16.35
N ARG A 58 -31.91 3.87 15.32
CA ARG A 58 -32.35 3.96 13.92
C ARG A 58 -32.29 2.59 13.22
N TYR A 59 -33.30 2.27 12.45
CA TYR A 59 -33.31 1.14 11.53
C TYR A 59 -34.37 1.38 10.42
N ALA A 60 -34.26 0.63 9.32
CA ALA A 60 -35.28 0.66 8.26
C ALA A 60 -35.33 -0.67 7.49
N CYS A 61 -34.39 -0.91 6.56
CA CYS A 61 -34.51 -1.98 5.56
C CYS A 61 -34.43 -3.43 6.10
N ARG A 62 -33.79 -3.65 7.26
CA ARG A 62 -33.50 -4.97 7.85
C ARG A 62 -32.69 -5.95 6.99
N ILE A 63 -32.20 -5.53 5.82
CA ILE A 63 -31.47 -6.37 4.86
C ILE A 63 -30.08 -5.83 4.50
N SER A 64 -29.48 -5.02 5.39
CA SER A 64 -28.11 -4.51 5.23
C SER A 64 -27.87 -3.60 4.00
N MET A 65 -28.89 -2.85 3.57
CA MET A 65 -28.83 -1.97 2.38
C MET A 65 -28.95 -0.47 2.67
N CYS A 66 -29.74 -0.06 3.67
CA CYS A 66 -29.96 1.37 3.97
C CYS A 66 -28.88 2.04 4.83
N GLY A 67 -28.06 1.26 5.56
CA GLY A 67 -27.02 1.78 6.46
C GLY A 67 -27.50 2.37 7.80
N SER A 68 -28.81 2.55 8.02
CA SER A 68 -29.33 3.30 9.19
C SER A 68 -29.05 2.69 10.57
N CYS A 69 -28.89 1.37 10.66
CA CYS A 69 -28.68 0.66 11.93
C CYS A 69 -27.19 0.40 12.24
N ALA A 70 -26.31 1.28 11.74
CA ALA A 70 -24.90 1.25 12.08
C ALA A 70 -24.69 1.69 13.53
N MET A 71 -23.91 0.90 14.28
CA MET A 71 -23.57 1.15 15.67
C MET A 71 -22.31 0.35 16.03
N VAL A 72 -21.79 0.54 17.24
CA VAL A 72 -20.67 -0.27 17.72
C VAL A 72 -21.19 -1.41 18.59
N ILE A 73 -20.86 -2.63 18.18
CA ILE A 73 -21.31 -3.89 18.79
C ILE A 73 -20.06 -4.68 19.18
N ASN A 74 -19.90 -4.96 20.48
CA ASN A 74 -18.68 -5.58 21.04
C ASN A 74 -17.40 -4.87 20.59
N GLY A 75 -17.41 -3.54 20.70
CA GLY A 75 -16.25 -2.71 20.37
C GLY A 75 -15.95 -2.51 18.88
N ARG A 76 -16.72 -3.14 17.97
CA ARG A 76 -16.55 -3.01 16.51
C ARG A 76 -17.77 -2.41 15.83
N GLU A 77 -17.58 -1.52 14.87
CA GLU A 77 -18.64 -0.98 14.04
C GLU A 77 -19.28 -2.08 13.17
N ARG A 78 -20.60 -2.21 13.26
CA ARG A 78 -21.38 -3.20 12.53
C ARG A 78 -22.77 -2.67 12.21
N LEU A 79 -23.49 -3.37 11.34
CA LEU A 79 -24.91 -3.15 11.14
C LEU A 79 -25.70 -4.10 12.04
N ALA A 80 -26.60 -3.55 12.86
CA ALA A 80 -27.38 -4.35 13.79
C ALA A 80 -28.24 -5.42 13.09
N CYS A 81 -28.80 -5.10 11.92
CA CYS A 81 -29.61 -6.04 11.15
C CYS A 81 -28.81 -7.11 10.39
N LYS A 82 -27.48 -6.98 10.29
CA LYS A 82 -26.61 -7.97 9.62
C LYS A 82 -25.91 -8.85 10.65
N THR A 83 -25.66 -8.32 11.84
CA THR A 83 -24.86 -9.01 12.87
C THR A 83 -25.74 -10.02 13.57
N VAL A 84 -25.38 -11.30 13.45
CA VAL A 84 -26.08 -12.42 14.09
C VAL A 84 -25.48 -12.66 15.47
N VAL A 85 -26.32 -13.03 16.44
CA VAL A 85 -25.90 -13.26 17.83
C VAL A 85 -24.88 -14.40 17.95
N ALA A 86 -25.04 -15.46 17.15
CA ALA A 86 -24.10 -16.58 17.09
C ALA A 86 -22.67 -16.18 16.66
N ASP A 87 -22.50 -15.06 15.94
CA ASP A 87 -21.17 -14.57 15.52
C ASP A 87 -20.42 -13.87 16.67
N LEU A 88 -21.12 -13.55 17.76
CA LEU A 88 -20.56 -12.87 18.93
C LEU A 88 -20.19 -13.91 20.00
N LYS A 89 -18.88 -14.13 20.16
CA LYS A 89 -18.32 -15.15 21.07
C LYS A 89 -18.44 -14.77 22.54
N GLU A 90 -18.57 -13.48 22.83
CA GLU A 90 -18.64 -12.97 24.19
C GLU A 90 -20.02 -13.26 24.81
N LYS A 91 -20.03 -13.67 26.08
CA LYS A 91 -21.30 -13.92 26.80
C LYS A 91 -22.17 -12.67 26.90
N GLU A 92 -21.52 -11.52 27.12
CA GLU A 92 -22.17 -10.21 27.21
C GLU A 92 -22.02 -9.44 25.89
N ILE A 93 -23.15 -8.95 25.38
CA ILE A 93 -23.21 -8.13 24.18
C ILE A 93 -23.22 -6.67 24.63
N THR A 94 -22.28 -5.87 24.14
CA THR A 94 -22.21 -4.43 24.42
C THR A 94 -22.58 -3.65 23.16
N ILE A 95 -23.48 -2.67 23.30
CA ILE A 95 -23.99 -1.86 22.19
C ILE A 95 -23.85 -0.39 22.56
N ARG A 96 -23.17 0.38 21.70
CA ARG A 96 -22.98 1.83 21.88
C ARG A 96 -23.10 2.58 20.54
N PRO A 97 -23.39 3.89 20.55
CA PRO A 97 -23.49 4.68 19.33
C PRO A 97 -22.16 4.69 18.54
N LEU A 98 -22.24 5.10 17.28
CA LEU A 98 -21.05 5.33 16.45
C LEU A 98 -20.13 6.38 17.10
N ASN A 99 -18.82 6.14 17.02
CA ASN A 99 -17.77 7.03 17.51
C ASN A 99 -17.70 8.31 16.69
N HIS A 100 -17.25 9.40 17.32
CA HIS A 100 -16.96 10.69 16.67
C HIS A 100 -18.20 11.42 16.10
N PHE A 101 -19.39 10.89 16.34
CA PHE A 101 -20.65 11.57 16.04
C PHE A 101 -21.28 12.08 17.35
N PRO A 102 -21.83 13.30 17.38
CA PRO A 102 -22.61 13.78 18.52
C PRO A 102 -23.81 12.85 18.78
N VAL A 103 -24.01 12.42 20.02
CA VAL A 103 -25.15 11.58 20.39
C VAL A 103 -26.38 12.47 20.56
N ILE A 104 -27.50 12.10 19.92
CA ILE A 104 -28.79 12.77 20.08
C ILE A 104 -29.57 12.14 21.26
N LYS A 105 -29.75 10.82 21.22
CA LYS A 105 -30.42 10.04 22.26
C LYS A 105 -30.05 8.56 22.11
N ASP A 106 -29.68 7.90 23.20
CA ASP A 106 -29.29 6.48 23.23
C ASP A 106 -28.31 6.11 22.09
N LEU A 107 -28.73 5.27 21.14
CA LEU A 107 -27.91 4.80 20.02
C LEU A 107 -28.04 5.68 18.77
N VAL A 108 -28.81 6.77 18.83
CA VAL A 108 -29.04 7.70 17.72
C VAL A 108 -28.00 8.82 17.76
N VAL A 109 -27.24 8.94 16.67
CA VAL A 109 -26.23 10.00 16.50
C VAL A 109 -26.63 11.05 15.47
N ASN A 110 -26.05 12.24 15.55
CA ASN A 110 -26.18 13.26 14.51
C ASN A 110 -25.27 12.92 13.32
N MET A 111 -25.86 12.70 12.15
CA MET A 111 -25.14 12.36 10.91
C MET A 111 -24.81 13.58 10.04
N ASP A 112 -25.25 14.78 10.41
CA ASP A 112 -25.04 16.00 9.62
C ASP A 112 -23.56 16.25 9.30
N PRO A 113 -22.61 16.16 10.27
CA PRO A 113 -21.19 16.37 9.98
C PRO A 113 -20.63 15.39 8.94
N PHE A 114 -21.18 14.18 8.88
CA PHE A 114 -20.81 13.19 7.87
C PHE A 114 -21.34 13.57 6.49
N PHE A 115 -22.60 13.98 6.39
CA PHE A 115 -23.20 14.33 5.11
C PHE A 115 -22.67 15.66 4.55
N GLU A 116 -22.28 16.59 5.41
CA GLU A 116 -21.58 17.81 5.00
C GLU A 116 -20.26 17.48 4.30
N LYS A 117 -19.41 16.67 4.93
CA LYS A 117 -18.15 16.18 4.31
C LYS A 117 -18.41 15.35 3.04
N TYR A 118 -19.48 14.55 3.03
CA TYR A 118 -19.86 13.78 1.86
C TYR A 118 -20.30 14.65 0.67
N LYS A 119 -21.04 15.74 0.94
CA LYS A 119 -21.45 16.73 -0.06
C LYS A 119 -20.27 17.55 -0.57
N ASP A 120 -19.32 17.89 0.29
CA ASP A 120 -18.11 18.62 -0.09
C ASP A 120 -17.25 17.83 -1.10
N ALA A 121 -17.27 16.49 -1.06
CA ALA A 121 -16.66 15.64 -2.08
C ALA A 121 -17.39 15.65 -3.46
N MET A 122 -18.40 16.53 -3.63
CA MET A 122 -19.20 16.71 -4.84
C MET A 122 -19.85 15.40 -5.33
N PRO A 123 -20.69 14.68 -4.57
CA PRO A 123 -20.99 13.26 -4.78
C PRO A 123 -21.92 12.93 -5.97
N PHE A 124 -21.93 13.76 -7.00
CA PHE A 124 -22.70 13.62 -8.24
C PHE A 124 -21.77 13.46 -9.45
N PHE A 125 -22.28 12.78 -10.47
CA PHE A 125 -21.63 12.63 -11.77
C PHE A 125 -21.97 13.82 -12.65
N ASP A 126 -20.98 14.38 -13.33
CA ASP A 126 -21.17 15.43 -14.34
C ASP A 126 -20.49 14.98 -15.64
N PRO A 127 -21.21 14.84 -16.75
CA PRO A 127 -20.66 14.23 -17.95
C PRO A 127 -19.65 15.15 -18.64
N ALA A 128 -18.46 14.63 -18.96
CA ALA A 128 -17.45 15.32 -19.75
C ALA A 128 -17.96 15.65 -21.17
N GLU A 129 -18.81 14.79 -21.74
CA GLU A 129 -19.48 14.99 -23.01
C GLU A 129 -21.00 14.94 -22.82
N LYS A 130 -21.71 15.97 -23.28
CA LYS A 130 -23.18 15.99 -23.21
C LYS A 130 -23.76 15.04 -24.24
N THR A 131 -24.41 14.00 -23.76
CA THR A 131 -25.12 13.00 -24.56
C THR A 131 -26.39 12.58 -23.85
N ASP A 132 -27.45 12.34 -24.62
CA ASP A 132 -28.72 11.78 -24.13
C ASP A 132 -28.72 10.24 -24.17
N GLU A 133 -27.72 9.64 -24.84
CA GLU A 133 -27.59 8.19 -24.95
C GLU A 133 -26.99 7.58 -23.66
N PRO A 134 -27.60 6.55 -23.06
CA PRO A 134 -27.05 5.87 -21.90
C PRO A 134 -25.66 5.26 -22.19
N ALA A 135 -24.70 5.55 -21.31
CA ALA A 135 -23.36 4.99 -21.44
C ALA A 135 -23.34 3.46 -21.17
N VAL A 136 -22.77 2.69 -22.09
CA VAL A 136 -22.57 1.24 -21.92
C VAL A 136 -21.30 0.97 -21.13
N ILE A 137 -21.45 0.53 -19.87
CA ILE A 137 -20.33 0.23 -18.98
C ILE A 137 -20.01 -1.26 -19.04
N ARG A 138 -18.89 -1.62 -19.66
CA ARG A 138 -18.43 -3.00 -19.68
C ARG A 138 -17.87 -3.42 -18.31
N PRO A 139 -18.32 -4.56 -17.73
CA PRO A 139 -17.79 -5.06 -16.45
C PRO A 139 -16.29 -5.37 -16.46
N ASP A 140 -15.75 -5.75 -17.62
CA ASP A 140 -14.33 -6.08 -17.83
C ASP A 140 -13.46 -4.87 -18.18
N SER A 141 -14.05 -3.67 -18.32
CA SER A 141 -13.27 -2.45 -18.54
C SER A 141 -12.37 -2.16 -17.34
N ARG A 142 -11.16 -1.67 -17.63
CA ARG A 142 -10.16 -1.32 -16.62
C ARG A 142 -10.71 -0.37 -15.56
N GLU A 143 -11.44 0.66 -15.98
CA GLU A 143 -12.03 1.67 -15.07
C GLU A 143 -13.06 1.03 -14.14
N ARG A 144 -13.97 0.22 -14.68
CA ARG A 144 -14.98 -0.48 -13.87
C ARG A 144 -14.34 -1.43 -12.85
N GLN A 145 -13.28 -2.14 -13.23
CA GLN A 145 -12.51 -3.01 -12.34
C GLN A 145 -11.77 -2.23 -11.24
N VAL A 146 -11.18 -1.07 -11.59
CA VAL A 146 -10.52 -0.18 -10.62
C VAL A 146 -11.54 0.33 -9.60
N ILE A 147 -12.68 0.86 -10.06
CA ILE A 147 -13.77 1.32 -9.20
C ILE A 147 -14.27 0.16 -8.31
N GLY A 148 -14.48 -1.02 -8.87
CA GLY A 148 -14.82 -2.24 -8.12
C GLY A 148 -16.07 -2.06 -7.26
N LEU A 149 -16.02 -2.49 -6.00
CA LEU A 149 -17.11 -2.35 -5.04
C LEU A 149 -17.27 -0.93 -4.46
N SER A 150 -16.40 0.03 -4.80
CA SER A 150 -16.45 1.36 -4.19
C SER A 150 -17.76 2.11 -4.43
N THR A 151 -18.53 1.77 -5.47
CA THR A 151 -19.88 2.29 -5.74
C THR A 151 -20.95 1.77 -4.79
N GLU A 152 -20.71 0.65 -4.13
CA GLU A 152 -21.69 -0.03 -3.25
C GLU A 152 -21.80 0.61 -1.86
N CYS A 153 -21.22 1.80 -1.68
CA CYS A 153 -21.22 2.49 -0.40
C CYS A 153 -22.64 2.91 -0.03
N ILE A 154 -23.12 2.43 1.12
CA ILE A 154 -24.47 2.70 1.64
C ILE A 154 -24.49 3.86 2.66
N ALA A 155 -23.43 4.67 2.72
CA ALA A 155 -23.32 5.83 3.62
C ALA A 155 -23.62 5.53 5.11
N CYS A 156 -23.27 4.34 5.60
CA CYS A 156 -23.61 3.90 6.96
C CYS A 156 -22.77 4.54 8.09
N GLY A 157 -21.67 5.24 7.78
CA GLY A 157 -20.82 5.87 8.78
C GLY A 157 -19.83 4.95 9.52
N CYS A 158 -19.92 3.61 9.41
CA CYS A 158 -19.01 2.68 10.11
C CYS A 158 -17.53 3.02 9.90
N CYS A 159 -17.12 3.30 8.67
CA CYS A 159 -15.72 3.61 8.35
C CYS A 159 -15.24 4.94 8.95
N VAL A 160 -16.15 5.90 9.17
CA VAL A 160 -15.83 7.18 9.80
C VAL A 160 -15.73 7.00 11.31
N SER A 161 -16.67 6.26 11.91
CA SER A 161 -16.63 5.88 13.33
C SER A 161 -15.34 5.14 13.70
N SER A 162 -14.83 4.25 12.84
CA SER A 162 -13.64 3.46 13.17
C SER A 162 -12.31 4.20 12.94
N CYS A 163 -12.33 5.37 12.28
CA CYS A 163 -11.11 6.09 11.91
C CYS A 163 -10.70 7.09 12.98
N SER A 164 -9.53 6.91 13.60
CA SER A 164 -9.04 7.83 14.63
C SER A 164 -8.83 9.25 14.09
N MET A 165 -8.45 9.36 12.81
CA MET A 165 -8.03 10.62 12.20
C MET A 165 -9.18 11.58 11.92
N VAL A 166 -10.42 11.10 11.74
CA VAL A 166 -11.55 12.00 11.40
C VAL A 166 -11.93 12.94 12.54
N HIS A 167 -11.63 12.55 13.79
CA HIS A 167 -11.92 13.35 14.97
C HIS A 167 -10.88 14.45 15.21
N HIS A 168 -9.64 14.23 14.76
CA HIS A 168 -8.53 15.16 15.03
C HIS A 168 -8.28 16.17 13.89
N HIS A 169 -8.97 16.01 12.75
CA HIS A 169 -8.77 16.85 11.58
C HIS A 169 -10.09 17.23 10.93
N ASP A 170 -10.56 18.45 11.18
CA ASP A 170 -11.82 18.94 10.62
C ASP A 170 -11.83 18.93 9.09
N ARG A 171 -10.69 19.27 8.47
CA ARG A 171 -10.49 19.26 7.01
C ARG A 171 -10.37 17.86 6.40
N TYR A 172 -10.25 16.80 7.21
CA TYR A 172 -10.27 15.45 6.69
C TYR A 172 -11.70 15.04 6.36
N GLY A 173 -12.01 14.96 5.06
CA GLY A 173 -13.32 14.51 4.56
C GLY A 173 -13.70 13.09 5.00
N GLY A 174 -12.71 12.29 5.41
CA GLY A 174 -12.91 10.95 5.93
C GLY A 174 -13.11 9.88 4.85
N PRO A 175 -13.07 8.59 5.24
CA PRO A 175 -13.02 7.48 4.30
C PRO A 175 -14.25 7.38 3.38
N ALA A 176 -15.46 7.69 3.87
CA ALA A 176 -16.68 7.58 3.05
C ALA A 176 -16.72 8.62 1.92
N ALA A 177 -16.47 9.90 2.24
CA ALA A 177 -16.48 11.00 1.28
C ALA A 177 -15.37 10.82 0.22
N ILE A 178 -14.17 10.45 0.67
CA ILE A 178 -13.04 10.23 -0.25
C ILE A 178 -13.28 9.00 -1.14
N ASN A 179 -13.87 7.92 -0.61
CA ASN A 179 -14.27 6.79 -1.45
C ASN A 179 -15.27 7.21 -2.53
N ARG A 180 -16.24 8.06 -2.20
CA ARG A 180 -17.19 8.58 -3.21
C ARG A 180 -16.48 9.43 -4.27
N ALA A 181 -15.60 10.34 -3.86
CA ALA A 181 -14.79 11.11 -4.83
C ALA A 181 -13.95 10.21 -5.72
N PHE A 182 -13.32 9.17 -5.17
CA PHE A 182 -12.57 8.18 -5.93
C PHE A 182 -13.41 7.52 -7.02
N THR A 183 -14.66 7.12 -6.74
CA THR A 183 -15.50 6.48 -7.76
C THR A 183 -15.74 7.35 -8.99
N LEU A 184 -15.75 8.68 -8.82
CA LEU A 184 -15.96 9.65 -9.88
C LEU A 184 -14.65 10.07 -10.53
N LEU A 185 -13.57 10.25 -9.76
CA LEU A 185 -12.22 10.54 -10.28
C LEU A 185 -11.63 9.40 -11.12
N ALA A 186 -12.01 8.16 -10.83
CA ALA A 186 -11.60 6.99 -11.59
C ALA A 186 -12.49 6.70 -12.81
N ASP A 187 -13.56 7.47 -13.01
CA ASP A 187 -14.48 7.36 -14.13
C ASP A 187 -14.12 8.41 -15.18
N SER A 188 -13.60 7.99 -16.35
CA SER A 188 -13.17 8.92 -17.40
C SER A 188 -14.29 9.79 -17.97
N ARG A 189 -15.55 9.43 -17.70
CA ARG A 189 -16.73 10.14 -18.19
C ARG A 189 -17.08 11.34 -17.31
N ASP A 190 -16.52 11.45 -16.10
CA ASP A 190 -16.77 12.59 -15.20
C ASP A 190 -15.93 13.81 -15.63
N GLY A 191 -16.59 14.92 -15.91
CA GLY A 191 -16.01 16.18 -16.38
C GLY A 191 -15.43 17.07 -15.27
N LEU A 192 -15.66 16.75 -13.99
CA LEU A 192 -15.29 17.59 -12.84
C LEU A 192 -14.01 17.11 -12.13
N ARG A 193 -13.11 16.45 -12.87
CA ARG A 193 -11.93 15.80 -12.29
C ARG A 193 -11.09 16.76 -11.43
N GLN A 194 -10.77 17.95 -11.94
CA GLN A 194 -9.87 18.88 -11.23
C GLN A 194 -10.54 19.51 -10.01
N GLU A 195 -11.78 20.01 -10.14
CA GLU A 195 -12.50 20.60 -9.00
C GLU A 195 -12.66 19.58 -7.86
N ARG A 196 -13.00 18.34 -8.22
CA ARG A 196 -13.19 17.25 -7.27
C ARG A 196 -11.90 16.84 -6.59
N LEU A 197 -10.81 16.71 -7.35
CA LEU A 197 -9.50 16.39 -6.80
C LEU A 197 -9.03 17.48 -5.84
N ASP A 198 -9.16 18.76 -6.22
CA ASP A 198 -8.75 19.90 -5.40
C ASP A 198 -9.43 19.90 -4.02
N ARG A 199 -10.73 19.55 -3.95
CA ARG A 199 -11.48 19.48 -2.69
C ARG A 199 -11.02 18.35 -1.77
N VAL A 200 -10.78 17.16 -2.32
CA VAL A 200 -10.49 16.00 -1.47
C VAL A 200 -9.00 15.84 -1.16
N LEU A 201 -8.12 16.42 -1.97
CA LEU A 201 -6.69 16.13 -1.91
C LEU A 201 -6.03 16.65 -0.63
N GLU A 202 -6.34 17.87 -0.18
CA GLU A 202 -5.82 18.41 1.08
C GLU A 202 -6.18 17.49 2.25
N GLY A 203 -7.45 17.06 2.30
CA GLY A 203 -7.94 16.12 3.29
C GLY A 203 -7.29 14.73 3.21
N CYS A 204 -7.04 14.22 2.00
CA CYS A 204 -6.53 12.86 1.76
C CYS A 204 -5.22 12.58 2.50
N TYR A 205 -4.34 13.57 2.69
CA TYR A 205 -3.04 13.37 3.34
C TYR A 205 -3.11 13.24 4.88
N HIS A 206 -4.27 13.49 5.49
CA HIS A 206 -4.48 13.18 6.90
C HIS A 206 -4.65 11.67 7.17
N CYS A 207 -4.89 10.86 6.13
CA CYS A 207 -4.98 9.42 6.28
C CYS A 207 -3.63 8.80 6.68
N ARG A 208 -3.59 8.15 7.85
CA ARG A 208 -2.43 7.42 8.37
C ARG A 208 -2.41 5.93 8.03
N THR A 209 -3.34 5.47 7.20
CA THR A 209 -3.35 4.08 6.71
C THR A 209 -3.51 3.05 7.85
N GLU A 210 -4.39 3.33 8.80
CA GLU A 210 -4.69 2.43 9.94
C GLU A 210 -5.55 1.22 9.56
N PHE A 211 -6.12 1.22 8.34
CA PHE A 211 -7.00 0.17 7.79
C PHE A 211 -8.33 -0.09 8.53
N ASN A 212 -8.59 0.49 9.70
CA ASN A 212 -9.87 0.35 10.42
C ASN A 212 -11.10 0.57 9.54
N CYS A 213 -11.05 1.56 8.64
CA CYS A 213 -12.16 1.88 7.74
C CYS A 213 -12.47 0.78 6.71
N THR A 214 -11.44 0.06 6.25
CA THR A 214 -11.58 -1.11 5.37
C THR A 214 -12.11 -2.30 6.16
N GLU A 215 -11.54 -2.55 7.34
CA GLU A 215 -11.89 -3.70 8.17
C GLU A 215 -13.35 -3.70 8.63
N VAL A 216 -13.94 -2.54 8.90
CA VAL A 216 -15.33 -2.46 9.39
C VAL A 216 -16.38 -2.28 8.30
N CYS A 217 -15.98 -2.18 7.02
CA CYS A 217 -16.94 -1.90 5.97
C CYS A 217 -17.92 -3.08 5.78
N PRO A 218 -19.23 -2.91 6.03
CA PRO A 218 -20.19 -4.02 5.91
C PRO A 218 -20.44 -4.47 4.46
N LYS A 219 -19.96 -3.67 3.50
CA LYS A 219 -20.05 -3.88 2.05
C LYS A 219 -18.71 -4.29 1.43
N GLU A 220 -17.69 -4.56 2.27
CA GLU A 220 -16.38 -5.06 1.84
C GLU A 220 -15.65 -4.10 0.87
N ILE A 221 -15.97 -2.81 1.00
CA ILE A 221 -15.26 -1.74 0.29
C ILE A 221 -13.95 -1.51 1.02
N SER A 222 -12.90 -1.16 0.27
CA SER A 222 -11.65 -0.66 0.84
C SER A 222 -11.50 0.85 0.61
N PRO A 223 -12.01 1.70 1.54
CA PRO A 223 -11.73 3.13 1.52
C PRO A 223 -10.23 3.42 1.55
N THR A 224 -9.42 2.60 2.23
CA THR A 224 -7.96 2.76 2.25
C THR A 224 -7.37 2.66 0.85
N ARG A 225 -7.82 1.69 0.03
CA ARG A 225 -7.40 1.57 -1.38
C ARG A 225 -7.77 2.80 -2.19
N ALA A 226 -9.00 3.30 -2.02
CA ALA A 226 -9.48 4.50 -2.69
C ALA A 226 -8.62 5.73 -2.33
N ILE A 227 -8.37 5.97 -1.05
CA ILE A 227 -7.53 7.08 -0.58
C ILE A 227 -6.11 6.97 -1.15
N LYS A 228 -5.49 5.78 -1.11
CA LYS A 228 -4.13 5.57 -1.64
C LYS A 228 -4.05 5.75 -3.15
N HIS A 229 -5.11 5.37 -3.88
CA HIS A 229 -5.21 5.63 -5.31
C HIS A 229 -5.16 7.14 -5.59
N LEU A 230 -5.99 7.93 -4.89
CA LEU A 230 -6.02 9.38 -5.08
C LEU A 230 -4.73 10.08 -4.66
N GLN A 231 -4.11 9.65 -3.55
CA GLN A 231 -2.80 10.16 -3.13
C GLN A 231 -1.74 9.93 -4.22
N ARG A 232 -1.79 8.79 -4.93
CA ARG A 232 -0.87 8.48 -6.03
C ARG A 232 -1.18 9.30 -7.29
N GLU A 233 -2.44 9.45 -7.65
CA GLU A 233 -2.87 10.29 -8.78
C GLU A 233 -2.38 11.73 -8.61
N ALA A 234 -2.51 12.29 -7.41
CA ALA A 234 -2.02 13.63 -7.11
C ALA A 234 -0.50 13.80 -7.27
N CYS A 235 0.28 12.76 -6.97
CA CYS A 235 1.72 12.78 -7.24
C CYS A 235 2.05 12.90 -8.73
N PHE A 236 1.22 12.33 -9.61
CA PHE A 236 1.38 12.47 -11.06
C PHE A 236 0.94 13.85 -11.55
N ASP A 237 -0.08 14.45 -10.92
CA ASP A 237 -0.56 15.79 -11.27
C ASP A 237 0.38 16.92 -10.82
N LEU A 238 1.26 16.69 -9.83
CA LEU A 238 2.37 17.61 -9.48
C LEU A 238 3.32 17.86 -10.67
N PHE A 239 3.44 16.91 -11.60
CA PHE A 239 4.23 17.07 -12.82
C PHE A 239 3.46 17.72 -13.97
N ARG A 240 2.13 17.84 -13.86
CA ARG A 240 1.25 18.35 -14.93
C ARG A 240 0.72 19.76 -14.65
N THR A 241 0.76 20.24 -13.42
CA THR A 241 0.11 21.49 -13.01
C THR A 241 1.11 22.62 -12.72
N LYS A 242 0.84 23.81 -13.30
CA LYS A 242 1.46 25.07 -12.86
C LYS A 242 1.06 25.34 -11.40
N PRO A 243 1.93 25.97 -10.58
CA PRO A 243 1.62 26.26 -9.18
C PRO A 243 0.34 27.12 -9.11
N ARG A 244 -0.72 26.56 -8.52
CA ARG A 244 -2.02 27.22 -8.41
C ARG A 244 -2.08 28.01 -7.10
N LYS A 245 -2.59 29.25 -7.17
CA LYS A 245 -2.96 30.04 -5.99
C LYS A 245 -4.03 29.24 -5.24
N SER A 246 -3.78 28.91 -3.98
CA SER A 246 -4.78 28.35 -3.06
C SER A 246 -6.07 29.16 -3.20
N SER A 247 -7.14 28.50 -3.65
CA SER A 247 -8.49 29.01 -3.44
C SER A 247 -8.68 29.11 -1.94
N ALA A 248 -9.06 30.30 -1.48
CA ALA A 248 -9.31 30.56 -0.08
C ALA A 248 -10.32 29.53 0.48
N PRO A 249 -10.15 29.10 1.74
CA PRO A 249 -11.16 28.27 2.40
C PRO A 249 -12.52 28.96 2.36
N ALA A 250 -13.59 28.17 2.33
CA ALA A 250 -14.97 28.63 2.49
C ALA A 250 -15.08 29.62 3.66
N GLU A 251 -15.91 30.65 3.48
CA GLU A 251 -16.03 31.80 4.36
C GLU A 251 -15.93 31.43 5.85
N PRO A 252 -14.93 31.97 6.57
CA PRO A 252 -14.89 31.82 8.00
C PRO A 252 -16.04 32.64 8.61
N ILE A 253 -16.75 32.02 9.55
CA ILE A 253 -17.68 32.66 10.48
C ILE A 253 -17.08 34.00 10.92
N GLU A 254 -17.81 35.09 10.69
CA GLU A 254 -17.38 36.47 10.95
C GLU A 254 -16.68 36.58 12.30
N LYS A 255 -15.36 36.83 12.24
CA LYS A 255 -14.61 37.37 13.37
C LYS A 255 -14.29 38.81 13.01
N GLU A 256 -14.66 39.72 13.91
CA GLU A 256 -14.40 41.15 13.84
C GLU A 256 -12.99 41.44 13.30
N THR A 257 -12.96 42.33 12.31
CA THR A 257 -11.75 42.76 11.62
C THR A 257 -10.84 43.51 12.58
N VAL A 258 -9.74 42.88 12.99
CA VAL A 258 -8.59 43.59 13.55
C VAL A 258 -7.70 44.03 12.38
N ASP A 259 -7.46 45.34 12.28
CA ASP A 259 -6.58 45.94 11.29
C ASP A 259 -5.18 45.31 11.31
N ARG A 260 -4.67 44.93 10.13
CA ARG A 260 -3.35 44.34 9.98
C ARG A 260 -2.26 45.41 10.09
N VAL A 261 -1.50 45.34 11.19
CA VAL A 261 -0.24 46.09 11.36
C VAL A 261 0.84 45.53 10.41
N PRO A 262 1.63 46.37 9.71
CA PRO A 262 2.74 45.91 8.87
C PRO A 262 3.77 45.09 9.68
N GLU A 263 4.23 43.94 9.15
CA GLU A 263 5.17 43.08 9.88
C GLU A 263 6.50 43.80 10.19
N PRO A 264 6.99 43.80 11.45
CA PRO A 264 8.24 44.45 11.81
C PRO A 264 9.46 43.75 11.20
N SER A 265 10.47 44.54 10.83
CA SER A 265 11.72 44.15 10.14
C SER A 265 12.43 42.92 10.72
N ARG A 266 12.33 42.71 12.04
CA ARG A 266 12.93 41.56 12.74
C ARG A 266 12.33 40.22 12.32
N ARG A 267 11.03 40.13 12.04
CA ARG A 267 10.38 38.87 11.65
C ARG A 267 10.78 38.45 10.24
N ARG A 268 11.01 39.41 9.35
CA ARG A 268 11.54 39.18 8.00
C ARG A 268 12.99 38.71 8.03
N PHE A 269 13.83 39.34 8.86
CA PHE A 269 15.22 38.91 9.05
C PHE A 269 15.31 37.49 9.61
N LEU A 270 14.55 37.17 10.68
CA LEU A 270 14.55 35.83 11.27
C LEU A 270 14.10 34.76 10.26
N LYS A 271 13.07 35.03 9.45
CA LYS A 271 12.66 34.11 8.37
C LYS A 271 13.79 33.85 7.37
N GLN A 272 14.50 34.90 6.93
CA GLN A 272 15.61 34.75 5.97
C GLN A 272 16.76 33.92 6.56
N VAL A 273 17.11 34.15 7.82
CA VAL A 273 18.14 33.36 8.52
C VAL A 273 17.71 31.90 8.66
N THR A 274 16.46 31.64 9.08
CA THR A 274 15.95 30.27 9.22
C THR A 274 15.95 29.52 7.88
N TYR A 275 15.51 30.16 6.80
CA TYR A 275 15.54 29.53 5.47
C TYR A 275 16.97 29.33 4.95
N GLY A 276 17.87 30.28 5.19
CA GLY A 276 19.28 30.14 4.83
C GLY A 276 19.95 28.97 5.56
N LEU A 277 19.76 28.87 6.87
CA LEU A 277 20.31 27.79 7.68
C LEU A 277 19.72 26.44 7.27
N GLY A 278 18.40 26.35 7.12
CA GLY A 278 17.72 25.14 6.69
C GLY A 278 18.15 24.68 5.30
N GLY A 279 18.35 25.61 4.36
CA GLY A 279 18.87 25.32 3.03
C GLY A 279 20.30 24.75 3.08
N ALA A 280 21.18 25.34 3.88
CA ALA A 280 22.54 24.86 4.06
C ALA A 280 22.57 23.45 4.69
N THR A 281 21.74 23.19 5.70
CA THR A 281 21.61 21.87 6.32
C THR A 281 21.10 20.81 5.34
N ALA A 282 20.10 21.15 4.52
CA ALA A 282 19.55 20.25 3.50
C ALA A 282 20.60 19.88 2.43
N VAL A 283 21.39 20.84 1.97
CA VAL A 283 22.48 20.58 1.00
C VAL A 283 23.55 19.70 1.62
N ALA A 284 23.97 19.95 2.86
CA ALA A 284 24.98 19.16 3.54
C ALA A 284 24.54 17.71 3.74
N LEU A 285 23.32 17.49 4.30
CA LEU A 285 22.78 16.15 4.50
C LEU A 285 22.52 15.42 3.18
N GLY A 286 22.00 16.13 2.18
CA GLY A 286 21.78 15.58 0.84
C GLY A 286 23.08 15.13 0.19
N GLY A 287 24.14 15.94 0.29
CA GLY A 287 25.46 15.59 -0.23
C GLY A 287 26.05 14.32 0.41
N VAL A 288 25.91 14.17 1.74
CA VAL A 288 26.37 12.97 2.46
C VAL A 288 25.58 11.73 2.04
N LEU A 289 24.25 11.84 1.92
CA LEU A 289 23.40 10.72 1.49
C LEU A 289 23.70 10.29 0.04
N ILE A 290 23.89 11.24 -0.87
CA ILE A 290 24.25 10.95 -2.27
C ILE A 290 25.62 10.29 -2.32
N ALA A 291 26.61 10.81 -1.59
CA ALA A 291 27.94 10.22 -1.54
C ALA A 291 27.92 8.79 -0.95
N ALA A 292 27.10 8.54 0.06
CA ALA A 292 26.95 7.21 0.67
C ALA A 292 26.22 6.20 -0.24
N ALA A 293 25.20 6.66 -0.98
CA ALA A 293 24.42 5.79 -1.87
C ALA A 293 25.12 5.50 -3.19
N VAL A 294 25.79 6.50 -3.78
CA VAL A 294 26.37 6.42 -5.13
C VAL A 294 27.87 6.14 -5.11
N GLY A 295 28.57 6.61 -4.07
CA GLY A 295 30.02 6.44 -3.92
C GLY A 295 30.52 4.99 -4.01
N PRO A 296 29.86 4.00 -3.37
CA PRO A 296 30.25 2.60 -3.49
C PRO A 296 30.12 2.05 -4.90
N ALA A 297 29.08 2.44 -5.65
CA ALA A 297 28.85 1.99 -7.03
C ALA A 297 29.82 2.63 -8.04
N MET A 298 30.37 3.80 -7.72
CA MET A 298 31.33 4.51 -8.59
C MET A 298 32.81 4.16 -8.31
N ARG A 299 33.10 3.40 -7.23
CA ARG A 299 34.46 2.91 -6.97
C ARG A 299 34.75 1.72 -7.89
N LYS A 300 35.70 1.89 -8.81
CA LYS A 300 36.23 0.78 -9.61
C LYS A 300 37.06 -0.13 -8.69
N SER A 301 36.62 -1.37 -8.49
CA SER A 301 37.48 -2.43 -7.95
C SER A 301 38.61 -2.69 -8.95
N GLY A 302 39.86 -2.65 -8.49
CA GLY A 302 41.01 -2.95 -9.34
C GLY A 302 41.05 -4.45 -9.67
N ALA A 303 41.44 -4.78 -10.89
CA ALA A 303 41.61 -6.18 -11.33
C ALA A 303 42.55 -6.95 -10.39
N GLN A 304 42.09 -8.09 -9.88
CA GLN A 304 42.87 -9.00 -9.06
C GLN A 304 43.41 -10.15 -9.92
N TRP A 305 44.68 -10.50 -9.77
CA TRP A 305 45.31 -11.62 -10.48
C TRP A 305 45.44 -12.81 -9.54
N VAL A 306 44.82 -13.93 -9.90
CA VAL A 306 44.69 -15.11 -9.03
C VAL A 306 45.34 -16.31 -9.71
N SER A 307 46.11 -17.08 -8.94
CA SER A 307 46.76 -18.28 -9.45
C SER A 307 45.74 -19.38 -9.78
N ALA A 308 45.80 -19.86 -11.03
CA ALA A 308 45.08 -21.02 -11.53
C ALA A 308 45.95 -22.29 -11.54
N GLY A 309 47.18 -22.23 -11.02
CA GLY A 309 48.12 -23.35 -10.99
C GLY A 309 49.31 -23.18 -11.94
N ARG A 310 50.15 -24.21 -12.03
CA ARG A 310 51.34 -24.18 -12.90
C ARG A 310 50.93 -24.34 -14.36
N PHE A 311 51.58 -23.61 -15.24
CA PHE A 311 51.28 -23.60 -16.67
C PHE A 311 51.53 -24.96 -17.35
N ASP A 312 52.52 -25.71 -16.87
CA ASP A 312 52.91 -27.05 -17.35
C ASP A 312 51.91 -28.16 -16.97
N ALA A 313 50.95 -27.87 -16.08
CA ALA A 313 49.93 -28.83 -15.66
C ALA A 313 48.77 -28.96 -16.67
N PHE A 314 48.72 -28.10 -17.70
CA PHE A 314 47.66 -28.10 -18.72
C PHE A 314 48.17 -28.74 -20.01
N ALA A 315 47.62 -29.90 -20.38
CA ALA A 315 48.02 -30.62 -21.59
C ALA A 315 47.42 -29.97 -22.87
N PRO A 316 48.18 -29.92 -23.98
CA PRO A 316 47.66 -29.51 -25.29
C PRO A 316 46.44 -30.35 -25.69
N GLY A 317 45.41 -29.71 -26.24
CA GLY A 317 44.19 -30.39 -26.70
C GLY A 317 43.19 -30.78 -25.60
N GLU A 318 43.55 -30.62 -24.32
CA GLU A 318 42.64 -30.87 -23.20
C GLU A 318 42.07 -29.57 -22.60
N VAL A 319 40.83 -29.66 -22.11
CA VAL A 319 40.19 -28.60 -21.32
C VAL A 319 40.16 -29.03 -19.85
N SER A 320 40.81 -28.24 -19.00
CA SER A 320 40.90 -28.47 -17.55
C SER A 320 39.95 -27.54 -16.79
N THR A 321 39.27 -28.06 -15.77
CA THR A 321 38.48 -27.23 -14.84
C THR A 321 39.29 -26.92 -13.60
N VAL A 322 39.48 -25.64 -13.28
CA VAL A 322 40.24 -25.18 -12.11
C VAL A 322 39.35 -24.32 -11.23
N ASN A 323 39.39 -24.55 -9.92
CA ASN A 323 38.70 -23.71 -8.95
C ASN A 323 39.65 -22.66 -8.38
N ILE A 324 39.53 -21.42 -8.82
CA ILE A 324 40.30 -20.30 -8.26
C ILE A 324 39.58 -19.70 -7.06
N ARG A 325 40.33 -19.29 -6.04
CA ARG A 325 39.81 -18.64 -4.83
C ARG A 325 40.32 -17.21 -4.73
N TYR A 326 39.42 -16.27 -4.51
CA TYR A 326 39.76 -14.85 -4.38
C TYR A 326 38.86 -14.15 -3.38
N ARG A 327 39.37 -13.06 -2.81
CA ARG A 327 38.68 -12.30 -1.76
C ARG A 327 38.04 -11.05 -2.34
N VAL A 328 36.73 -10.99 -2.29
CA VAL A 328 35.97 -9.78 -2.66
C VAL A 328 35.70 -8.96 -1.42
N LYS A 329 36.03 -7.67 -1.46
CA LYS A 329 35.71 -6.71 -0.40
C LYS A 329 34.71 -5.70 -0.93
N ASP A 330 33.48 -5.80 -0.46
CA ASP A 330 32.45 -4.79 -0.71
C ASP A 330 32.59 -3.64 0.30
N ALA A 331 31.71 -2.63 0.24
CA ALA A 331 31.79 -1.45 1.08
C ALA A 331 31.83 -1.73 2.61
N PHE A 332 31.30 -2.89 3.05
CA PHE A 332 31.15 -3.23 4.47
C PHE A 332 31.71 -4.60 4.89
N TYR A 333 31.92 -5.54 3.96
CA TYR A 333 32.29 -6.93 4.28
C TYR A 333 33.30 -7.50 3.29
N SER A 334 34.14 -8.43 3.75
CA SER A 334 35.02 -9.24 2.90
C SER A 334 34.54 -10.69 2.86
N SER A 335 34.42 -11.27 1.66
CA SER A 335 34.05 -12.67 1.47
C SER A 335 35.02 -13.37 0.51
N ASP A 336 35.40 -14.61 0.83
CA ASP A 336 36.21 -15.46 -0.04
C ASP A 336 35.27 -16.18 -1.02
N LYS A 337 35.46 -15.94 -2.32
CA LYS A 337 34.71 -16.54 -3.42
C LYS A 337 35.54 -17.64 -4.08
N THR A 338 34.89 -18.73 -4.46
CA THR A 338 35.47 -19.77 -5.32
C THR A 338 34.79 -19.70 -6.67
N LEU A 339 35.56 -19.59 -7.74
CA LEU A 339 35.06 -19.54 -9.12
C LEU A 339 35.69 -20.70 -9.92
N PRO A 340 34.89 -21.59 -10.50
CA PRO A 340 35.41 -22.54 -11.46
C PRO A 340 35.70 -21.81 -12.78
N ILE A 341 36.84 -22.12 -13.37
CA ILE A 341 37.27 -21.64 -14.68
C ILE A 341 37.64 -22.83 -15.57
N LEU A 342 37.53 -22.64 -16.87
CA LEU A 342 37.85 -23.64 -17.88
C LEU A 342 39.09 -23.18 -18.64
N VAL A 343 40.16 -23.94 -18.53
CA VAL A 343 41.45 -23.66 -19.17
C VAL A 343 41.58 -24.58 -20.37
N ALA A 344 41.53 -24.01 -21.57
CA ALA A 344 41.70 -24.74 -22.83
C ALA A 344 43.05 -24.37 -23.46
N MET A 345 43.81 -25.37 -23.90
CA MET A 345 45.08 -25.16 -24.60
C MET A 345 44.90 -25.42 -26.10
N ASP A 346 45.08 -24.38 -26.93
CA ASP A 346 45.00 -24.46 -28.39
C ASP A 346 46.30 -25.05 -28.96
N GLU A 347 46.22 -26.26 -29.52
CA GLU A 347 47.34 -27.01 -30.11
C GLU A 347 47.98 -26.28 -31.30
N SER A 348 47.22 -25.48 -32.05
CA SER A 348 47.68 -24.86 -33.29
C SER A 348 48.55 -23.61 -33.07
N ARG A 349 48.44 -22.99 -31.89
CA ARG A 349 49.03 -21.67 -31.60
C ARG A 349 49.85 -21.63 -30.31
N ASN A 350 49.96 -22.75 -29.57
CA ASN A 350 50.58 -22.82 -28.26
C ASN A 350 50.08 -21.72 -27.30
N ARG A 351 48.76 -21.47 -27.34
CA ARG A 351 48.10 -20.39 -26.58
C ARG A 351 47.03 -20.98 -25.67
N ILE A 352 47.03 -20.54 -24.42
CA ILE A 352 45.95 -20.83 -23.49
C ILE A 352 44.78 -19.88 -23.75
N VAL A 353 43.57 -20.37 -23.58
CA VAL A 353 42.36 -19.57 -23.45
C VAL A 353 41.69 -19.96 -22.15
N VAL A 354 41.35 -18.96 -21.34
CA VAL A 354 40.64 -19.16 -20.08
C VAL A 354 39.21 -18.68 -20.26
N PHE A 355 38.26 -19.56 -20.00
CA PHE A 355 36.83 -19.24 -20.01
C PHE A 355 36.25 -19.29 -18.60
N SER A 356 35.25 -18.44 -18.34
CA SER A 356 34.40 -18.57 -17.16
C SER A 356 33.57 -19.85 -17.25
N SER A 357 33.44 -20.59 -16.15
CA SER A 357 32.52 -21.73 -16.11
C SER A 357 31.05 -21.30 -15.95
N ARG A 358 30.73 -19.99 -16.01
CA ARG A 358 29.38 -19.47 -15.83
C ARG A 358 28.73 -19.23 -17.18
N CYS A 359 27.60 -19.89 -17.40
CA CYS A 359 26.80 -19.70 -18.59
C CYS A 359 26.30 -18.25 -18.70
N THR A 360 26.37 -17.69 -19.90
CA THR A 360 25.96 -16.30 -20.19
C THR A 360 24.45 -16.08 -20.24
N HIS A 361 23.64 -17.14 -20.07
CA HIS A 361 22.20 -17.05 -19.89
C HIS A 361 21.82 -16.64 -18.46
N LEU A 362 21.89 -17.58 -17.51
CA LEU A 362 21.50 -17.39 -16.10
C LEU A 362 22.62 -17.81 -15.12
N GLY A 363 23.85 -18.00 -15.59
CA GLY A 363 25.00 -18.29 -14.73
C GLY A 363 25.13 -19.75 -14.26
N CYS A 364 24.37 -20.70 -14.82
CA CYS A 364 24.55 -22.14 -14.57
C CYS A 364 26.00 -22.58 -14.87
N THR A 365 26.49 -23.62 -14.19
CA THR A 365 27.83 -24.17 -14.44
C THR A 365 27.92 -24.82 -15.82
N VAL A 366 28.96 -24.45 -16.56
CA VAL A 366 29.38 -25.00 -17.84
C VAL A 366 30.59 -25.90 -17.59
N HIS A 367 30.60 -27.08 -18.21
CA HIS A 367 31.71 -28.02 -18.16
C HIS A 367 32.07 -28.50 -19.57
N TRP A 368 33.27 -29.04 -19.74
CA TRP A 368 33.70 -29.63 -21.00
C TRP A 368 33.23 -31.08 -21.11
N ASP A 369 32.52 -31.41 -22.18
CA ASP A 369 32.11 -32.78 -22.53
C ASP A 369 33.10 -33.36 -23.56
N ARG A 370 33.94 -34.31 -23.13
CA ARG A 370 34.96 -34.94 -23.99
C ARG A 370 34.37 -35.75 -25.15
N GLY A 371 33.19 -36.34 -24.97
CA GLY A 371 32.54 -37.14 -26.02
C GLY A 371 31.96 -36.27 -27.13
N LYS A 372 31.45 -35.09 -26.78
CA LYS A 372 30.85 -34.14 -27.72
C LYS A 372 31.81 -33.08 -28.24
N GLN A 373 32.97 -32.90 -27.58
CA GLN A 373 33.91 -31.81 -27.85
C GLN A 373 33.23 -30.43 -27.78
N LEU A 374 32.33 -30.26 -26.81
CA LEU A 374 31.56 -29.04 -26.58
C LEU A 374 31.60 -28.65 -25.11
N PHE A 375 31.48 -27.35 -24.85
CA PHE A 375 31.15 -26.85 -23.52
C PHE A 375 29.65 -26.99 -23.31
N VAL A 376 29.24 -27.79 -22.32
CA VAL A 376 27.84 -28.10 -22.04
C VAL A 376 27.41 -27.41 -20.76
N CYS A 377 26.32 -26.64 -20.86
CA CYS A 377 25.64 -26.07 -19.72
C CYS A 377 24.69 -27.12 -19.11
N ALA A 378 24.72 -27.28 -17.78
CA ALA A 378 23.84 -28.22 -17.07
C ALA A 378 22.33 -27.87 -17.10
N CYS A 379 21.93 -26.86 -17.88
CA CYS A 379 20.57 -26.33 -17.95
C CYS A 379 19.88 -26.84 -19.26
N HIS A 380 18.96 -26.08 -19.85
CA HIS A 380 18.06 -26.55 -20.93
C HIS A 380 18.73 -26.55 -22.32
N GLY A 381 19.74 -27.39 -22.51
CA GLY A 381 20.36 -27.65 -23.81
C GLY A 381 21.33 -26.58 -24.31
N GLY A 382 21.81 -25.70 -23.42
CA GLY A 382 22.85 -24.71 -23.73
C GLY A 382 24.20 -25.37 -24.01
N SER A 383 24.84 -25.06 -25.12
CA SER A 383 26.21 -25.49 -25.42
C SER A 383 27.00 -24.45 -26.20
N PHE A 384 28.32 -24.52 -26.08
CA PHE A 384 29.27 -23.66 -26.77
C PHE A 384 30.33 -24.50 -27.49
N ASN A 385 30.79 -23.99 -28.63
CA ASN A 385 31.88 -24.56 -29.41
C ASN A 385 33.22 -24.46 -28.67
N PRO A 386 34.28 -25.19 -29.08
CA PRO A 386 35.61 -25.13 -28.45
C PRO A 386 36.22 -23.71 -28.38
N ASP A 387 35.82 -22.81 -29.28
CA ASP A 387 36.24 -21.40 -29.28
C ASP A 387 35.39 -20.51 -28.36
N GLY A 388 34.41 -21.08 -27.65
CA GLY A 388 33.47 -20.41 -26.77
C GLY A 388 32.28 -19.76 -27.48
N SER A 389 32.17 -19.83 -28.82
CA SER A 389 30.99 -19.34 -29.54
C SER A 389 29.74 -20.17 -29.21
N VAL A 390 28.56 -19.55 -29.28
CA VAL A 390 27.30 -20.24 -28.96
C VAL A 390 27.04 -21.32 -30.00
N ASN A 391 26.89 -22.56 -29.55
CA ASN A 391 26.56 -23.69 -30.42
C ASN A 391 25.06 -24.02 -30.37
N SER A 392 24.49 -24.10 -29.17
CA SER A 392 23.05 -24.40 -29.01
C SER A 392 22.46 -23.81 -27.74
N GLY A 393 21.13 -23.70 -27.71
CA GLY A 393 20.35 -23.33 -26.54
C GLY A 393 20.19 -21.82 -26.33
N PRO A 394 19.63 -21.40 -25.17
CA PRO A 394 19.26 -20.02 -24.90
C PRO A 394 20.37 -18.98 -24.60
N PRO A 395 21.66 -19.32 -24.37
CA PRO A 395 22.68 -18.29 -24.11
C PRO A 395 22.75 -17.24 -25.24
N PRO A 396 22.61 -15.94 -24.92
CA PRO A 396 22.53 -14.89 -25.95
C PRO A 396 23.90 -14.45 -26.49
N ARG A 397 24.99 -14.90 -25.86
CA ARG A 397 26.36 -14.44 -26.16
C ARG A 397 27.41 -15.53 -25.88
N PRO A 398 28.58 -15.51 -26.55
CA PRO A 398 29.67 -16.46 -26.34
C PRO A 398 30.10 -16.56 -24.87
N LEU A 399 30.71 -17.70 -24.52
CA LEU A 399 31.28 -17.94 -23.21
C LEU A 399 32.35 -16.88 -22.90
N GLU A 400 32.33 -16.37 -21.67
CA GLU A 400 33.16 -15.24 -21.28
C GLU A 400 34.63 -15.62 -21.21
N ARG A 401 35.47 -14.92 -21.97
CA ARG A 401 36.93 -15.09 -21.95
C ARG A 401 37.52 -14.22 -20.84
N MET A 402 38.30 -14.84 -19.97
CA MET A 402 38.97 -14.17 -18.87
C MET A 402 40.40 -13.77 -19.27
N GLY A 403 40.85 -12.62 -18.79
CA GLY A 403 42.24 -12.20 -18.94
C GLY A 403 43.19 -13.17 -18.24
N TYR A 404 44.33 -13.48 -18.86
CA TYR A 404 45.35 -14.31 -18.23
C TYR A 404 46.75 -13.77 -18.53
N ARG A 405 47.70 -14.09 -17.65
CA ARG A 405 49.13 -13.87 -17.85
C ARG A 405 49.94 -15.01 -17.23
N SER A 406 51.16 -15.23 -17.73
CA SER A 406 52.09 -16.21 -17.16
C SER A 406 53.22 -15.48 -16.45
N GLU A 407 53.40 -15.75 -15.15
CA GLU A 407 54.50 -15.21 -14.35
C GLU A 407 55.20 -16.37 -13.63
N GLY A 408 56.51 -16.55 -13.86
CA GLY A 408 57.31 -17.58 -13.19
C GLY A 408 56.82 -19.02 -13.40
N GLY A 409 56.19 -19.33 -14.55
CA GLY A 409 55.61 -20.65 -14.83
C GLY A 409 54.25 -20.91 -14.20
N THR A 410 53.63 -19.89 -13.59
CA THR A 410 52.27 -19.96 -13.02
C THR A 410 51.29 -19.23 -13.92
N LEU A 411 50.12 -19.84 -14.16
CA LEU A 411 49.01 -19.19 -14.86
C LEU A 411 48.24 -18.32 -13.87
N LEU A 412 48.21 -17.01 -14.12
CA LEU A 412 47.41 -16.05 -13.38
C LEU A 412 46.19 -15.64 -14.21
N VAL A 413 45.04 -15.57 -13.57
CA VAL A 413 43.76 -15.21 -14.21
C VAL A 413 43.20 -13.95 -13.56
N GLU A 414 42.68 -13.05 -14.39
CA GLU A 414 42.08 -11.79 -13.98
C GLU A 414 40.66 -12.01 -13.45
N VAL A 415 40.40 -11.51 -12.24
CA VAL A 415 39.06 -11.45 -11.63
C VAL A 415 38.75 -10.02 -11.19
N ALA A 416 37.46 -9.67 -11.23
CA ALA A 416 36.95 -8.33 -10.89
C ALA A 416 36.36 -8.27 -9.48
#